data_AF-A0A2D7NCJ2-F1
#
_entry.id   AF-A0A2D7NCJ2-F1
#
_cell.length_a   1.000
_cell.length_b   1.000
_cell.length_c   1.000
_cell.angle_alpha   90.00
_cell.angle_beta   90.00
_cell.angle_gamma   90.00
#
_symmetry.space_group_name_H-M   'P 1'
#
loop_
_entity.id
_entity.type
_entity.pdbx_description
1 polymer ?
#
loop_
_entity_poly.entity_id
_entity_poly.type
_entity_poly.pdbx_seq_one_letter_code
_entity_poly.pdbx_strand_id
1 'polypeptide(L)'
;MLENKSLIIDFDSTFIKVETIDELAKIILKNDPKKDFKLKLIEDITNSAMNGDIDFSIALQKRLKILSFKKQDVINITKDISLLVSKSFQRNIEFIRSISENIWIVSGGFKDVITPIVNEFGIRAERVLANEFIYEGEKVIGCNENNPLFKDKGKILAIENSKIDGLKIMVGDGFTDYEVFKNGTSDYFIYYYENIKREKVSSLTHFKAKSFEELIKIVNEL
;
A
#
# COMPACT_ATOMS: atom_id res chain seq x y z
N MET A 1 -18.15 -4.46 17.85
CA MET A 1 -17.44 -4.56 16.56
C MET A 1 -16.91 -3.18 16.24
N LEU A 2 -15.59 -2.97 16.30
CA LEU A 2 -14.85 -1.73 16.00
C LEU A 2 -15.56 -0.40 16.28
N GLU A 3 -16.31 -0.28 17.38
CA GLU A 3 -17.08 0.95 17.65
C GLU A 3 -16.12 2.12 17.79
N ASN A 4 -16.32 3.13 16.95
CA ASN A 4 -15.49 4.33 16.87
C ASN A 4 -13.99 4.06 16.58
N LYS A 5 -13.66 2.96 15.88
CA LYS A 5 -12.29 2.65 15.44
C LYS A 5 -12.20 2.63 13.91
N SER A 6 -11.11 3.19 13.38
CA SER A 6 -10.78 3.16 11.95
C SER A 6 -9.45 2.43 11.76
N LEU A 7 -9.48 1.32 11.03
CA LEU A 7 -8.29 0.59 10.60
C LEU A 7 -7.75 1.21 9.31
N ILE A 8 -6.55 1.78 9.37
CA ILE A 8 -5.87 2.36 8.22
C ILE A 8 -4.77 1.38 7.82
N ILE A 9 -4.98 0.68 6.70
CA ILE A 9 -4.20 -0.50 6.32
C ILE A 9 -3.35 -0.16 5.09
N ASP A 10 -2.05 -0.43 5.17
CA ASP A 10 -1.16 -0.38 4.01
C ASP A 10 -1.50 -1.48 2.99
N PHE A 11 -1.20 -1.23 1.73
CA PHE A 11 -1.52 -2.17 0.66
C PHE A 11 -0.35 -3.11 0.36
N ASP A 12 0.75 -2.57 -0.14
CA ASP A 12 1.94 -3.33 -0.55
C ASP A 12 2.56 -3.99 0.68
N SER A 13 3.01 -5.25 0.54
CA SER A 13 3.59 -6.05 1.63
C SER A 13 2.73 -6.22 2.91
N THR A 14 1.49 -5.71 2.93
CA THR A 14 0.55 -5.77 4.06
C THR A 14 -0.77 -6.42 3.64
N PHE A 15 -1.62 -5.76 2.85
CA PHE A 15 -2.85 -6.34 2.32
C PHE A 15 -2.55 -7.38 1.24
N ILE A 16 -1.51 -7.13 0.43
CA ILE A 16 -0.98 -8.06 -0.57
C ILE A 16 0.43 -8.52 -0.20
N LYS A 17 0.86 -9.64 -0.79
CA LYS A 17 2.15 -10.28 -0.48
C LYS A 17 3.38 -9.61 -1.11
N VAL A 18 3.15 -8.66 -2.01
CA VAL A 18 4.16 -8.15 -2.95
C VAL A 18 4.12 -6.63 -3.02
N GLU A 19 5.12 -6.06 -3.67
CA GLU A 19 5.15 -4.63 -4.04
C GLU A 19 4.53 -4.44 -5.43
N THR A 20 3.49 -3.62 -5.53
CA THR A 20 2.71 -3.43 -6.78
C THR A 20 3.57 -2.99 -7.96
N ILE A 21 4.50 -2.06 -7.75
CA ILE A 21 5.38 -1.54 -8.82
C ILE A 21 6.33 -2.63 -9.34
N ASP A 22 6.84 -3.49 -8.46
CA ASP A 22 7.80 -4.52 -8.83
C ASP A 22 7.11 -5.61 -9.67
N GLU A 23 5.87 -5.98 -9.34
CA GLU A 23 5.08 -6.90 -10.16
C GLU A 23 4.67 -6.28 -11.50
N LEU A 24 4.28 -5.01 -11.49
CA LEU A 24 3.99 -4.25 -12.71
C LEU A 24 5.22 -4.24 -13.64
N ALA A 25 6.41 -4.02 -13.09
CA ALA A 25 7.66 -4.06 -13.84
C ALA A 25 7.92 -5.43 -14.49
N LYS A 26 7.66 -6.53 -13.79
CA LYS A 26 7.84 -7.90 -14.34
C LYS A 26 6.98 -8.16 -15.55
N ILE A 27 5.75 -7.66 -15.57
CA ILE A 27 4.82 -7.81 -16.69
C ILE A 27 5.24 -6.92 -17.87
N ILE A 28 5.48 -5.64 -17.61
CA ILE A 28 5.84 -4.67 -18.66
C ILE A 28 7.14 -5.08 -19.36
N LEU A 29 8.11 -5.53 -18.57
CA LEU A 29 9.45 -5.86 -19.07
C LEU A 29 9.56 -7.30 -19.54
N LYS A 30 8.47 -8.08 -19.57
CA LYS A 30 8.52 -9.53 -19.90
C LYS A 30 9.23 -9.82 -21.22
N ASN A 31 9.05 -8.96 -22.22
CA ASN A 31 9.64 -9.07 -23.55
C ASN A 31 10.73 -8.02 -23.82
N ASP A 32 11.19 -7.29 -22.80
CA ASP A 32 12.22 -6.26 -22.94
C ASP A 32 13.62 -6.93 -23.00
N PRO A 33 14.47 -6.63 -24.00
CA PRO A 33 15.80 -7.21 -24.10
C PRO A 33 16.73 -6.81 -22.94
N LYS A 34 16.40 -5.77 -22.18
CA LYS A 34 17.12 -5.30 -20.99
C LYS A 34 16.34 -5.58 -19.70
N LYS A 35 15.42 -6.56 -19.72
CA LYS A 35 14.56 -6.92 -18.58
C LYS A 35 15.33 -7.02 -17.27
N ASP A 36 16.35 -7.87 -17.20
CA ASP A 36 17.05 -8.14 -15.94
C ASP A 36 17.73 -6.89 -15.37
N PHE A 37 18.34 -6.08 -16.24
CA PHE A 37 18.93 -4.80 -15.86
C PHE A 37 17.87 -3.81 -15.33
N LYS A 38 16.76 -3.65 -16.03
CA LYS A 38 15.70 -2.71 -15.65
C LYS A 38 14.97 -3.15 -14.37
N LEU A 39 14.70 -4.44 -14.21
CA LEU A 39 14.12 -5.00 -12.98
C LEU A 39 15.05 -4.76 -11.79
N LYS A 40 16.34 -5.02 -11.96
CA LYS A 40 17.31 -4.78 -10.89
C LYS A 40 17.38 -3.31 -10.49
N LEU A 41 17.38 -2.42 -11.48
CA LEU A 41 17.37 -0.97 -11.25
C LEU A 41 16.12 -0.51 -10.48
N ILE A 42 14.93 -1.05 -10.80
CA ILE A 42 13.68 -0.75 -10.09
C ILE A 42 13.75 -1.24 -8.65
N GLU A 43 14.18 -2.48 -8.44
CA GLU A 43 14.35 -3.08 -7.10
C GLU A 43 15.30 -2.25 -6.24
N ASP A 44 16.46 -1.84 -6.78
CA ASP A 44 17.45 -1.04 -6.04
C ASP A 44 16.91 0.35 -5.67
N ILE A 45 16.12 0.98 -6.55
CA ILE A 45 15.43 2.23 -6.25
C ILE A 45 14.36 2.01 -5.17
N THR A 46 13.55 0.95 -5.26
CA THR A 46 12.54 0.60 -4.25
C THR A 46 13.19 0.41 -2.87
N ASN A 47 14.26 -0.39 -2.80
CA ASN A 47 14.99 -0.64 -1.55
C ASN A 47 15.58 0.65 -0.95
N SER A 48 16.19 1.50 -1.77
CA SER A 48 16.75 2.78 -1.32
C SER A 48 15.66 3.69 -0.74
N ALA A 49 14.48 3.74 -1.37
CA ALA A 49 13.36 4.54 -0.89
C ALA A 49 12.81 4.02 0.45
N MET A 50 12.62 2.69 0.55
CA MET A 50 12.12 2.05 1.78
C MET A 50 13.10 2.13 2.95
N ASN A 51 14.40 2.26 2.68
CA ASN A 51 15.43 2.49 3.69
C ASN A 51 15.57 3.95 4.11
N GLY A 52 14.97 4.88 3.36
CA GLY A 52 15.08 6.33 3.59
C GLY A 52 16.31 6.99 2.96
N ASP A 53 17.00 6.31 2.03
CA ASP A 53 18.21 6.83 1.36
C ASP A 53 17.89 7.80 0.21
N ILE A 54 16.68 7.71 -0.36
CA ILE A 54 16.17 8.60 -1.40
C ILE A 54 14.72 9.00 -1.09
N ASP A 55 14.34 10.22 -1.48
CA ASP A 55 12.97 10.68 -1.32
C ASP A 55 12.00 9.82 -2.13
N PHE A 56 10.85 9.49 -1.51
CA PHE A 56 9.82 8.65 -2.12
C PHE A 56 9.34 9.18 -3.49
N SER A 57 9.10 10.48 -3.59
CA SER A 57 8.64 11.15 -4.82
C SER A 57 9.63 10.95 -5.98
N ILE A 58 10.92 11.16 -5.70
CA ILE A 58 12.02 10.98 -6.65
C ILE A 58 12.13 9.50 -7.05
N ALA A 59 12.05 8.59 -6.08
CA ALA A 59 12.08 7.15 -6.32
C ALA A 59 10.92 6.69 -7.22
N LEU A 60 9.71 7.18 -6.96
CA LEU A 60 8.51 6.88 -7.74
C LEU A 60 8.65 7.38 -9.18
N GLN A 61 9.04 8.65 -9.38
CA GLN A 61 9.26 9.20 -10.72
C GLN A 61 10.32 8.42 -11.50
N LYS A 62 11.44 8.05 -10.85
CA LYS A 62 12.50 7.26 -11.50
C LYS A 62 11.99 5.90 -11.96
N ARG A 63 11.26 5.17 -11.10
CA ARG A 63 10.67 3.87 -11.43
C ARG A 63 9.66 3.99 -12.58
N LEU A 64 8.78 4.98 -12.53
CA LEU A 64 7.81 5.23 -13.61
C LEU A 64 8.48 5.61 -14.93
N LYS A 65 9.59 6.35 -14.94
CA LYS A 65 10.32 6.65 -16.19
C LYS A 65 10.98 5.44 -16.83
N ILE A 66 11.32 4.41 -16.04
CA ILE A 66 11.88 3.15 -16.56
C ILE A 66 10.78 2.30 -17.22
N LEU A 67 9.54 2.44 -16.74
CA LEU A 67 8.37 1.68 -17.16
C LEU A 67 7.58 2.45 -18.21
N SER A 68 7.37 1.84 -19.38
CA SER A 68 6.48 2.38 -20.40
C SER A 68 5.32 1.42 -20.60
N PHE A 69 4.13 1.78 -20.16
CA PHE A 69 2.98 0.89 -20.14
C PHE A 69 1.66 1.61 -20.41
N LYS A 70 0.63 0.80 -20.67
CA LYS A 70 -0.70 1.27 -21.04
C LYS A 70 -1.72 0.87 -19.98
N LYS A 71 -2.91 1.47 -20.07
CA LYS A 71 -4.06 1.15 -19.23
C LYS A 71 -4.38 -0.35 -19.22
N GLN A 72 -4.25 -1.02 -20.36
CA GLN A 72 -4.46 -2.47 -20.43
C GLN A 72 -3.48 -3.27 -19.57
N ASP A 73 -2.23 -2.81 -19.45
CA ASP A 73 -1.23 -3.45 -18.59
C ASP A 73 -1.63 -3.32 -17.11
N VAL A 74 -2.19 -2.17 -16.73
CA VAL A 74 -2.75 -1.92 -15.39
C VAL A 74 -3.91 -2.88 -15.08
N ILE A 75 -4.81 -3.10 -16.04
CA ILE A 75 -5.92 -4.06 -15.88
C ILE A 75 -5.38 -5.50 -15.74
N ASN A 76 -4.36 -5.87 -16.51
CA ASN A 76 -3.79 -7.21 -16.48
C ASN A 76 -3.09 -7.47 -15.13
N ILE A 77 -2.24 -6.55 -14.67
CA ILE A 77 -1.56 -6.70 -13.37
C ILE A 77 -2.55 -6.74 -12.21
N THR A 78 -3.66 -6.00 -12.29
CA THR A 78 -4.67 -5.98 -11.22
C THR A 78 -5.24 -7.38 -10.98
N LYS A 79 -5.46 -8.15 -12.05
CA LYS A 79 -5.91 -9.55 -11.96
C LYS A 79 -4.84 -10.46 -11.36
N ASP A 80 -3.58 -10.24 -11.70
CA ASP A 80 -2.48 -11.06 -11.16
C ASP A 80 -2.24 -10.74 -9.67
N ILE A 81 -2.31 -9.47 -9.28
CA ILE A 81 -2.15 -9.03 -7.88
C ILE A 81 -3.33 -9.45 -7.00
N SER A 82 -4.57 -9.52 -7.52
CA SER A 82 -5.72 -9.98 -6.71
C SER A 82 -5.53 -11.42 -6.19
N LEU A 83 -4.79 -12.26 -6.92
CA LEU A 83 -4.39 -13.60 -6.50
C LEU A 83 -3.31 -13.61 -5.40
N LEU A 84 -2.64 -12.47 -5.21
CA LEU A 84 -1.54 -12.27 -4.28
C LEU A 84 -1.96 -11.56 -2.99
N VAL A 85 -3.27 -11.39 -2.74
CA VAL A 85 -3.76 -10.94 -1.42
C VAL A 85 -3.21 -11.85 -0.31
N SER A 86 -2.81 -11.25 0.81
CA SER A 86 -2.26 -11.94 1.97
C SER A 86 -3.21 -13.02 2.47
N LYS A 87 -2.64 -14.15 2.91
CA LYS A 87 -3.43 -15.36 3.16
C LYS A 87 -4.41 -15.14 4.30
N SER A 88 -4.02 -14.37 5.32
CA SER A 88 -4.95 -14.08 6.41
C SER A 88 -6.10 -13.16 5.99
N PHE A 89 -5.85 -12.15 5.15
CA PHE A 89 -6.93 -11.33 4.59
C PHE A 89 -7.90 -12.18 3.77
N GLN A 90 -7.41 -13.03 2.85
CA GLN A 90 -8.26 -13.91 2.05
C GLN A 90 -9.14 -14.83 2.90
N ARG A 91 -8.60 -15.45 3.96
CA ARG A 91 -9.38 -16.33 4.85
C ARG A 91 -10.47 -15.58 5.62
N ASN A 92 -10.33 -14.27 5.81
CA ASN A 92 -11.23 -13.46 6.63
C ASN A 92 -12.13 -12.53 5.80
N ILE A 93 -12.33 -12.81 4.50
CA ILE A 93 -13.09 -11.94 3.59
C ILE A 93 -14.49 -11.59 4.11
N GLU A 94 -15.24 -12.54 4.66
CA GLU A 94 -16.59 -12.30 5.19
C GLU A 94 -16.57 -11.38 6.42
N PHE A 95 -15.56 -11.53 7.28
CA PHE A 95 -15.39 -10.64 8.42
C PHE A 95 -14.96 -9.25 7.96
N ILE A 96 -14.01 -9.14 7.03
CA ILE A 96 -13.58 -7.86 6.47
C ILE A 96 -14.76 -7.13 5.83
N ARG A 97 -15.63 -7.84 5.09
CA ARG A 97 -16.87 -7.27 4.54
C ARG A 97 -17.78 -6.70 5.64
N SER A 98 -17.95 -7.42 6.75
CA SER A 98 -18.83 -6.98 7.84
C SER A 98 -18.31 -5.75 8.60
N ILE A 99 -16.99 -5.50 8.57
CA ILE A 99 -16.36 -4.32 9.17
C ILE A 99 -15.78 -3.33 8.13
N SER A 100 -16.12 -3.49 6.85
CA SER A 100 -15.54 -2.71 5.75
C SER A 100 -15.76 -1.20 5.88
N GLU A 101 -16.80 -0.80 6.62
CA GLU A 101 -17.06 0.61 6.91
C GLU A 101 -16.03 1.27 7.85
N ASN A 102 -15.24 0.45 8.57
CA ASN A 102 -14.17 0.88 9.46
C ASN A 102 -12.78 0.78 8.82
N ILE A 103 -12.67 0.27 7.58
CA ILE A 103 -11.38 0.00 6.95
C ILE A 103 -11.07 1.02 5.86
N TRP A 104 -9.91 1.64 5.98
CA TRP A 104 -9.30 2.51 4.98
C TRP A 104 -8.03 1.86 4.46
N ILE A 105 -7.77 2.05 3.17
CA ILE A 105 -6.51 1.66 2.54
C ILE A 105 -5.71 2.94 2.28
N VAL A 106 -4.45 2.98 2.71
CA VAL A 106 -3.51 4.07 2.42
C VAL A 106 -2.23 3.49 1.84
N SER A 107 -1.84 3.91 0.63
CA SER A 107 -0.68 3.30 -0.03
C SER A 107 0.03 4.23 -1.01
N GLY A 108 1.36 4.13 -1.06
CA GLY A 108 2.16 4.73 -2.12
C GLY A 108 1.92 4.11 -3.51
N GLY A 109 1.23 2.98 -3.59
CA GLY A 109 0.75 2.36 -4.82
C GLY A 109 -0.38 3.13 -5.50
N PHE A 110 -1.03 2.51 -6.48
CA PHE A 110 -1.94 3.21 -7.40
C PHE A 110 -3.40 2.80 -7.23
N LYS A 111 -4.29 3.79 -7.18
CA LYS A 111 -5.72 3.63 -6.98
C LYS A 111 -6.36 2.72 -8.03
N ASP A 112 -5.92 2.85 -9.28
CA ASP A 112 -6.35 2.04 -10.42
C ASP A 112 -6.15 0.52 -10.21
N VAL A 113 -5.14 0.13 -9.43
CA VAL A 113 -4.84 -1.26 -9.07
C VAL A 113 -5.51 -1.66 -7.77
N ILE A 114 -5.43 -0.79 -6.76
CA ILE A 114 -5.87 -1.09 -5.39
C ILE A 114 -7.40 -1.22 -5.32
N THR A 115 -8.13 -0.27 -5.90
CA THR A 115 -9.58 -0.18 -5.74
C THR A 115 -10.30 -1.45 -6.22
N PRO A 116 -10.04 -2.00 -7.42
CA PRO A 116 -10.70 -3.24 -7.85
C PRO A 116 -10.46 -4.42 -6.90
N ILE A 117 -9.27 -4.52 -6.32
CA ILE A 117 -8.87 -5.63 -5.44
C ILE A 117 -9.60 -5.54 -4.10
N VAL A 118 -9.55 -4.38 -3.45
CA VAL A 118 -10.14 -4.21 -2.11
C VAL A 118 -11.67 -4.12 -2.14
N ASN A 119 -12.25 -3.79 -3.30
CA ASN A 119 -13.70 -3.82 -3.52
C ASN A 119 -14.28 -5.24 -3.38
N GLU A 120 -13.51 -6.30 -3.69
CA GLU A 120 -13.92 -7.69 -3.43
C GLU A 120 -14.14 -7.97 -1.94
N PHE A 121 -13.47 -7.19 -1.08
CA PHE A 121 -13.56 -7.23 0.39
C PHE A 121 -14.58 -6.24 0.96
N GLY A 122 -15.36 -5.57 0.11
CA GLY A 122 -16.37 -4.58 0.50
C GLY A 122 -15.81 -3.17 0.77
N ILE A 123 -14.51 -2.96 0.61
CA ILE A 123 -13.88 -1.66 0.85
C ILE A 123 -14.08 -0.79 -0.41
N ARG A 124 -14.89 0.25 -0.27
CA ARG A 124 -15.28 1.13 -1.38
C ARG A 124 -14.16 2.09 -1.80
N ALA A 125 -14.23 2.58 -3.04
CA ALA A 125 -13.22 3.47 -3.63
C ALA A 125 -12.98 4.77 -2.84
N GLU A 126 -13.99 5.25 -2.12
CA GLU A 126 -13.90 6.45 -1.27
C GLU A 126 -13.03 6.21 -0.04
N ARG A 127 -12.81 4.94 0.34
CA ARG A 127 -11.93 4.52 1.43
C ARG A 127 -10.53 4.11 0.98
N VAL A 128 -10.17 4.43 -0.26
CA VAL A 128 -8.83 4.17 -0.81
C VAL A 128 -8.12 5.48 -1.06
N LEU A 129 -7.07 5.72 -0.28
CA LEU A 129 -6.10 6.79 -0.42
C LEU A 129 -4.87 6.21 -1.11
N ALA A 130 -4.65 6.56 -2.38
CA ALA A 130 -3.57 6.01 -3.20
C ALA A 130 -3.08 7.07 -4.21
N ASN A 131 -1.91 6.86 -4.80
CA ASN A 131 -1.48 7.62 -5.97
C ASN A 131 -2.39 7.34 -7.18
N GLU A 132 -2.36 8.21 -8.19
CA GLU A 132 -3.18 8.10 -9.39
C GLU A 132 -2.30 8.25 -10.63
N PHE A 133 -2.49 7.38 -11.61
CA PHE A 133 -1.80 7.49 -12.89
C PHE A 133 -2.33 8.69 -13.68
N ILE A 134 -1.43 9.35 -14.41
CA ILE A 134 -1.81 10.31 -15.46
C ILE A 134 -1.75 9.57 -16.80
N TYR A 135 -2.83 9.67 -17.57
CA TYR A 135 -2.97 9.02 -18.87
C TYR A 135 -2.96 10.05 -20.01
N GLU A 136 -2.29 9.69 -21.11
CA GLU A 136 -2.45 10.32 -22.41
C GLU A 136 -2.98 9.27 -23.40
N GLY A 137 -4.29 9.32 -23.67
CA GLY A 137 -5.00 8.22 -24.32
C GLY A 137 -4.87 6.93 -23.51
N GLU A 138 -4.32 5.89 -24.12
CA GLU A 138 -4.11 4.59 -23.47
C GLU A 138 -2.78 4.48 -22.72
N LYS A 139 -1.86 5.45 -22.86
CA LYS A 139 -0.52 5.39 -22.26
C LYS A 139 -0.51 6.01 -20.87
N VAL A 140 0.17 5.37 -19.93
CA VAL A 140 0.52 6.00 -18.65
C VAL A 140 1.76 6.87 -18.87
N ILE A 141 1.62 8.16 -18.58
CA ILE A 141 2.69 9.16 -18.79
C ILE A 141 3.30 9.65 -17.47
N GLY A 142 2.71 9.29 -16.33
CA GLY A 142 3.22 9.68 -15.03
C GLY A 142 2.24 9.42 -13.89
N CYS A 143 2.41 10.16 -12.81
CA CYS A 143 1.61 10.13 -11.60
C CYS A 143 1.16 11.54 -11.24
N ASN A 144 -0.02 11.68 -10.63
CA ASN A 144 -0.54 12.97 -10.18
C ASN A 144 0.33 13.54 -9.04
N GLU A 145 1.19 14.51 -9.35
CA GLU A 145 2.13 15.10 -8.39
C GLU A 145 1.46 15.97 -7.32
N ASN A 146 0.21 16.39 -7.55
CA ASN A 146 -0.57 17.14 -6.56
C ASN A 146 -1.16 16.22 -5.47
N ASN A 147 -1.21 14.91 -5.70
CA ASN A 147 -1.71 13.94 -4.74
C ASN A 147 -0.80 13.94 -3.48
N PRO A 148 -1.36 14.00 -2.26
CA PRO A 148 -0.59 13.90 -1.03
C PRO A 148 0.37 12.71 -1.01
N LEU A 149 -0.06 11.54 -1.53
CA LEU A 149 0.75 10.32 -1.54
C LEU A 149 1.91 10.31 -2.54
N PHE A 150 2.03 11.36 -3.35
CA PHE A 150 3.21 11.57 -4.18
C PHE A 150 4.32 12.30 -3.41
N LYS A 151 3.97 13.03 -2.34
CA LYS A 151 4.88 13.92 -1.60
C LYS A 151 5.59 13.16 -0.48
N ASP A 152 6.67 13.76 0.02
CA ASP A 152 7.27 13.30 1.28
C ASP A 152 6.24 13.35 2.40
N LYS A 153 6.30 12.39 3.33
CA LYS A 153 5.28 12.18 4.38
C LYS A 153 3.86 12.05 3.83
N GLY A 154 3.73 11.51 2.61
CA GLY A 154 2.46 11.48 1.92
C GLY A 154 1.34 10.80 2.70
N LYS A 155 1.61 9.66 3.36
CA LYS A 155 0.60 8.94 4.17
C LYS A 155 0.00 9.82 5.26
N ILE A 156 0.82 10.62 5.95
CA ILE A 156 0.38 11.61 6.95
C ILE A 156 -0.57 12.61 6.30
N LEU A 157 -0.11 13.28 5.23
CA LEU A 157 -0.89 14.30 4.53
C LEU A 157 -2.21 13.75 3.96
N ALA A 158 -2.22 12.51 3.47
CA ALA A 158 -3.43 11.89 2.94
C ALA A 158 -4.45 11.59 4.04
N ILE A 159 -4.00 11.09 5.20
CA ILE A 159 -4.87 10.80 6.34
C ILE A 159 -5.42 12.10 6.93
N GLU A 160 -4.61 13.15 7.10
CA GLU A 160 -5.05 14.46 7.59
C GLU A 160 -6.08 15.13 6.67
N ASN A 161 -5.95 14.96 5.36
CA ASN A 161 -6.89 15.50 4.36
C ASN A 161 -8.13 14.62 4.16
N SER A 162 -8.21 13.48 4.83
CA SER A 162 -9.34 12.55 4.74
C SER A 162 -10.39 12.79 5.82
N LYS A 163 -11.54 12.15 5.69
CA LYS A 163 -12.62 12.17 6.70
C LYS A 163 -12.59 10.91 7.57
N ILE A 164 -11.39 10.50 7.98
CA ILE A 164 -11.22 9.35 8.87
C ILE A 164 -11.54 9.79 10.29
N ASP A 165 -12.67 9.33 10.80
CA ASP A 165 -13.15 9.60 12.15
C ASP A 165 -12.80 8.46 13.13
N GLY A 166 -12.97 8.74 14.41
CA GLY A 166 -12.70 7.80 15.50
C GLY A 166 -11.22 7.57 15.79
N LEU A 167 -10.95 6.53 16.55
CA LEU A 167 -9.62 6.06 16.96
C LEU A 167 -8.93 5.39 15.77
N LYS A 168 -7.85 6.00 15.30
CA LYS A 168 -7.10 5.64 14.10
C LYS A 168 -6.01 4.64 14.44
N ILE A 169 -6.07 3.47 13.83
CA ILE A 169 -5.07 2.42 14.01
C ILE A 169 -4.37 2.21 12.67
N MET A 170 -3.11 2.64 12.60
CA MET A 170 -2.29 2.40 11.42
C MET A 170 -1.75 0.97 11.43
N VAL A 171 -1.87 0.27 10.31
CA VAL A 171 -1.44 -1.12 10.13
C VAL A 171 -0.56 -1.16 8.88
N GLY A 172 0.68 -1.59 9.04
CA GLY A 172 1.60 -1.72 7.90
C GLY A 172 2.93 -2.36 8.30
N ASP A 173 3.72 -2.73 7.29
CA ASP A 173 5.02 -3.37 7.48
C ASP A 173 6.19 -2.36 7.47
N GLY A 174 5.96 -1.15 6.96
CA GLY A 174 6.99 -0.18 6.61
C GLY A 174 7.27 0.88 7.67
N PHE A 175 8.39 1.60 7.47
CA PHE A 175 8.73 2.76 8.29
C PHE A 175 7.78 3.94 8.04
N THR A 176 7.27 4.11 6.82
CA THR A 176 6.31 5.16 6.48
C THR A 176 4.96 4.98 7.20
N ASP A 177 4.57 3.75 7.53
CA ASP A 177 3.39 3.45 8.36
C ASP A 177 3.63 3.80 9.82
N TYR A 178 4.81 3.44 10.34
CA TYR A 178 5.22 3.84 11.68
C TYR A 178 5.30 5.37 11.82
N GLU A 179 5.74 6.07 10.77
CA GLU A 179 5.86 7.53 10.77
C GLU A 179 4.51 8.23 10.98
N VAL A 180 3.40 7.67 10.46
CA VAL A 180 2.03 8.15 10.70
C VAL A 180 1.72 8.20 12.20
N PHE A 181 2.05 7.14 12.93
CA PHE A 181 1.88 7.08 14.38
C PHE A 181 2.86 7.99 15.11
N LYS A 182 4.14 7.97 14.73
CA LYS A 182 5.18 8.82 15.34
C LYS A 182 4.84 10.31 15.23
N ASN A 183 4.16 10.71 14.16
CA ASN A 183 3.71 12.09 13.93
C ASN A 183 2.42 12.45 14.69
N GLY A 184 1.71 11.47 15.25
CA GLY A 184 0.44 11.66 15.95
C GLY A 184 -0.79 11.67 15.02
N THR A 185 -0.62 11.33 13.75
CA THR A 185 -1.72 11.23 12.77
C THR A 185 -2.58 9.99 12.98
N SER A 186 -2.02 8.94 13.63
CA SER A 186 -2.79 7.80 14.15
C SER A 186 -2.54 7.61 15.64
N ASP A 187 -3.54 7.06 16.35
CA ASP A 187 -3.47 6.81 17.79
C ASP A 187 -2.61 5.58 18.13
N TYR A 188 -2.61 4.59 17.23
CA TYR A 188 -1.81 3.38 17.37
C TYR A 188 -1.14 2.99 16.05
N PHE A 189 -0.06 2.23 16.16
CA PHE A 189 0.58 1.53 15.05
C PHE A 189 0.77 0.06 15.38
N ILE A 190 0.24 -0.80 14.52
CA ILE A 190 0.41 -2.25 14.55
C ILE A 190 1.34 -2.64 13.41
N TYR A 191 2.53 -3.10 13.77
CA TYR A 191 3.49 -3.62 12.80
C TYR A 191 3.00 -4.96 12.25
N TYR A 192 2.69 -4.99 10.97
CA TYR A 192 2.19 -6.17 10.27
C TYR A 192 3.31 -6.87 9.51
N TYR A 193 3.52 -8.17 9.75
CA TYR A 193 4.70 -8.88 9.23
C TYR A 193 4.38 -10.29 8.71
N GLU A 194 3.17 -10.50 8.17
CA GLU A 194 2.83 -11.76 7.50
C GLU A 194 3.78 -12.04 6.33
N ASN A 195 4.07 -11.02 5.52
CA ASN A 195 4.75 -11.17 4.24
C ASN A 195 6.24 -10.84 4.31
N ILE A 196 6.63 -9.83 5.08
CA ILE A 196 8.01 -9.36 5.19
C ILE A 196 8.35 -8.98 6.64
N LYS A 197 9.61 -9.23 7.03
CA LYS A 197 10.15 -8.81 8.33
C LYS A 197 11.16 -7.68 8.14
N ARG A 198 10.86 -6.53 8.74
CA ARG A 198 11.76 -5.38 8.84
C ARG A 198 12.19 -5.22 10.29
N GLU A 199 13.38 -5.72 10.63
CA GLU A 199 13.90 -5.70 12.01
C GLU A 199 13.92 -4.29 12.62
N LYS A 200 14.25 -3.28 11.81
CA LYS A 200 14.21 -1.87 12.23
C LYS A 200 12.82 -1.36 12.61
N VAL A 201 11.75 -1.84 11.97
CA VAL A 201 10.36 -1.43 12.27
C VAL A 201 9.82 -2.25 13.43
N SER A 202 10.14 -3.55 13.46
CA SER A 202 9.80 -4.46 14.56
C SER A 202 10.29 -3.94 15.91
N SER A 203 11.44 -3.30 16.01
CA SER A 203 11.95 -2.76 17.28
C SER A 203 11.25 -1.48 17.77
N LEU A 204 10.40 -0.84 16.95
CA LEU A 204 9.79 0.46 17.24
C LEU A 204 8.42 0.38 17.92
N THR A 205 7.80 -0.80 17.97
CA THR A 205 6.47 -0.99 18.56
C THR A 205 6.34 -2.34 19.25
N HIS A 206 5.50 -2.40 20.30
CA HIS A 206 5.11 -3.64 20.96
C HIS A 206 3.92 -4.33 20.27
N PHE A 207 3.11 -3.58 19.52
CA PHE A 207 1.97 -4.13 18.79
C PHE A 207 2.43 -4.71 17.46
N LYS A 208 2.38 -6.04 17.35
CA LYS A 208 2.85 -6.78 16.18
C LYS A 208 1.86 -7.86 15.81
N ALA A 209 1.50 -7.96 14.53
CA ALA A 209 0.59 -8.96 14.01
C ALA A 209 1.23 -9.70 12.82
N LYS A 210 1.25 -11.03 12.88
CA LYS A 210 1.67 -11.90 11.77
C LYS A 210 0.49 -12.37 10.90
N SER A 211 -0.73 -12.02 11.28
CA SER A 211 -1.94 -12.35 10.53
C SER A 211 -3.06 -11.36 10.83
N PHE A 212 -4.09 -11.33 9.98
CA PHE A 212 -5.28 -10.51 10.18
C PHE A 212 -6.03 -10.89 11.46
N GLU A 213 -6.04 -12.16 11.85
CA GLU A 213 -6.65 -12.61 13.11
C GLU A 213 -5.92 -12.05 14.34
N GLU A 214 -4.57 -12.07 14.34
CA GLU A 214 -3.77 -11.42 15.39
C GLU A 214 -3.98 -9.90 15.42
N LEU A 215 -4.05 -9.27 14.24
CA LEU A 215 -4.38 -7.85 14.10
C LEU A 215 -5.71 -7.53 14.80
N ILE A 216 -6.78 -8.28 14.49
CA ILE A 216 -8.10 -8.04 15.09
C ILE A 216 -8.09 -8.31 16.60
N LYS A 217 -7.33 -9.30 17.08
CA LYS A 217 -7.15 -9.52 18.52
C LYS A 217 -6.57 -8.29 19.20
N ILE A 218 -5.47 -7.74 18.68
CA ILE A 218 -4.84 -6.53 19.22
C ILE A 218 -5.83 -5.36 19.19
N VAL A 219 -6.52 -5.14 18.07
CA VAL A 219 -7.47 -4.04 17.90
C VAL A 219 -8.64 -4.10 18.91
N ASN A 220 -9.06 -5.29 19.32
CA ASN A 220 -10.10 -5.46 20.33
C ASN A 220 -9.61 -5.19 21.76
N GLU A 221 -8.30 -5.26 22.00
CA GLU A 221 -7.68 -4.97 23.30
C GLU A 221 -7.31 -3.48 23.50
N LEU A 222 -7.23 -2.72 22.39
CA LEU A 222 -7.08 -1.25 22.38
C LEU A 222 -8.39 -0.53 22.72
#